data_AF-H0SJU1-F1
#
_entry.id   AF-H0SJU1-F1
#
_cell.length_a   1.000
_cell.length_b   1.000
_cell.length_c   1.000
_cell.angle_alpha   90.00
_cell.angle_beta   90.00
_cell.angle_gamma   90.00
#
_symmetry.space_group_name_H-M   'P 1'
#
loop_
_entity.id
_entity.type
_entity.pdbx_description
1 polymer ?
#
loop_
_entity_poly.entity_id
_entity_poly.type
_entity_poly.pdbx_seq_one_letter_code
_entity_poly.pdbx_strand_id
1 'polypeptide(L)'
;MKSPVVKRSIVVAGHKTSVSLEEAFWNGMKEISGLRNMTLSELVGEIDNNRQQGNLSSAIRLFVLDHFKSRAAASSASSGIEPKATVDSRHTASAAAP
;
A
#
# COMPACT_ATOMS: atom_id res chain seq x y z
N MET A 1 -18.48 -19.11 12.12
CA MET A 1 -17.55 -18.08 12.62
C MET A 1 -18.19 -16.72 12.36
N LYS A 2 -18.46 -15.89 13.38
CA LYS A 2 -19.06 -14.56 13.16
C LYS A 2 -17.97 -13.64 12.62
N SER A 3 -18.18 -13.06 11.43
CA SER A 3 -17.29 -12.01 10.93
C SER A 3 -17.34 -10.83 11.91
N PRO A 4 -16.21 -10.36 12.49
CA PRO A 4 -16.19 -9.30 13.50
C PRO A 4 -16.32 -7.93 12.83
N VAL A 5 -17.45 -7.69 12.17
CA VAL A 5 -17.77 -6.39 11.57
C VAL A 5 -18.14 -5.42 12.71
N VAL A 6 -17.42 -4.31 12.81
CA VAL A 6 -17.56 -3.30 13.86
C VAL A 6 -18.20 -2.02 13.31
N LYS A 7 -19.29 -1.63 13.99
CA LYS A 7 -19.99 -0.34 14.00
C LYS A 7 -19.10 0.85 14.38
N ARG A 8 -18.69 1.78 13.50
CA ARG A 8 -18.11 3.06 13.94
C ARG A 8 -18.74 4.26 13.24
N SER A 9 -18.76 5.39 13.94
CA SER A 9 -19.21 6.66 13.38
C SER A 9 -18.01 7.53 13.04
N ILE A 10 -18.02 8.12 11.86
CA ILE A 10 -16.96 8.99 11.33
C ILE A 10 -17.62 10.25 10.77
N VAL A 11 -16.92 11.38 10.77
CA VAL A 11 -17.37 12.58 10.07
C VAL A 11 -16.86 12.53 8.63
N VAL A 12 -17.75 12.62 7.65
CA VAL A 12 -17.46 12.63 6.22
C VAL A 12 -18.15 13.84 5.62
N ALA A 13 -17.40 14.73 4.97
CA ALA A 13 -17.91 15.98 4.40
C ALA A 13 -18.78 16.81 5.38
N GLY A 14 -18.42 16.84 6.67
CA GLY A 14 -19.18 17.55 7.71
C GLY A 14 -20.39 16.79 8.27
N HIS A 15 -20.73 15.62 7.71
CA HIS A 15 -21.85 14.81 8.16
C HIS A 15 -21.37 13.57 8.93
N LYS A 16 -22.08 13.24 10.02
CA LYS A 16 -21.80 12.03 10.82
C LYS A 16 -22.32 10.80 10.08
N THR A 17 -21.41 9.98 9.59
CA THR A 17 -21.69 8.75 8.84
C THR A 17 -21.32 7.52 9.66
N SER A 18 -22.23 6.55 9.74
CA SER A 18 -21.93 5.25 10.36
C SER A 18 -21.46 4.25 9.32
N VAL A 19 -20.31 3.62 9.58
CA VAL A 19 -19.69 2.64 8.68
C VAL A 19 -19.44 1.34 9.45
N SER A 20 -19.72 0.21 8.81
CA SER A 20 -19.55 -1.14 9.37
C SER A 20 -18.47 -1.89 8.60
N LEU A 21 -17.33 -2.15 9.24
CA LEU A 21 -16.17 -2.82 8.64
C LEU A 21 -15.56 -3.84 9.59
N GLU A 22 -14.90 -4.84 9.04
CA GLU A 22 -14.05 -5.78 9.76
C GLU A 22 -12.89 -5.03 10.44
N GLU A 23 -12.47 -5.48 11.62
CA GLU A 23 -11.39 -4.81 12.38
C GLU A 23 -10.09 -4.67 11.59
N ALA A 24 -9.78 -5.65 10.74
CA ALA A 24 -8.61 -5.60 9.85
C ALA A 24 -8.63 -4.37 8.91
N PHE A 25 -9.80 -4.01 8.36
CA PHE A 25 -9.90 -2.82 7.50
C PHE A 25 -9.78 -1.52 8.30
N TRP A 26 -10.31 -1.50 9.53
CA TRP A 26 -10.11 -0.35 10.41
C TRP A 26 -8.65 -0.12 10.75
N ASN A 27 -7.91 -1.18 11.05
CA ASN A 27 -6.48 -1.10 11.33
C ASN A 27 -5.69 -0.68 10.09
N GLY A 28 -6.02 -1.23 8.92
CA GLY A 28 -5.43 -0.82 7.64
C GLY A 28 -5.66 0.67 7.35
N MET A 29 -6.86 1.20 7.60
CA MET A 29 -7.11 2.63 7.45
C MET A 29 -6.25 3.49 8.39
N LYS A 30 -6.08 3.09 9.66
CA LYS A 30 -5.21 3.80 10.62
C LYS A 30 -3.76 3.81 10.17
N GLU A 31 -3.26 2.69 9.64
CA GLU A 31 -1.90 2.62 9.10
C GLU A 31 -1.75 3.56 7.91
N ILE A 32 -2.67 3.51 6.94
CA ILE A 32 -2.61 4.35 5.74
C ILE A 32 -2.71 5.83 6.10
N SER A 33 -3.63 6.19 7.00
CA SER A 33 -3.80 7.59 7.41
C SER A 33 -2.54 8.09 8.15
N GLY A 34 -1.93 7.26 8.99
CA GLY A 34 -0.65 7.56 9.64
C GLY A 34 0.49 7.77 8.64
N LEU A 35 0.62 6.89 7.64
CA LEU A 35 1.63 7.02 6.59
C LEU A 35 1.45 8.28 5.74
N ARG A 36 0.20 8.74 5.55
CA ARG A 36 -0.13 9.94 4.77
C ARG A 36 -0.19 11.23 5.62
N ASN A 37 0.05 11.15 6.93
CA ASN A 37 -0.16 12.26 7.88
C ASN A 37 -1.58 12.87 7.79
N MET A 38 -2.59 12.02 7.62
CA MET A 38 -4.00 12.39 7.54
C MET A 38 -4.77 11.82 8.73
N THR A 39 -5.86 12.48 9.10
CA THR A 39 -6.87 11.93 9.98
C THR A 39 -7.70 10.85 9.26
N LEU A 40 -8.36 9.97 10.02
CA LEU A 40 -9.29 8.99 9.44
C LEU A 40 -10.45 9.67 8.70
N SER A 41 -10.94 10.81 9.19
CA SER A 41 -12.02 11.57 8.54
C SER A 41 -11.58 12.12 7.18
N GLU A 42 -10.36 12.65 7.08
CA GLU A 42 -9.79 13.14 5.82
C GLU A 42 -9.61 12.01 4.81
N LEU A 43 -9.02 10.89 5.24
CA LEU A 43 -8.85 9.71 4.38
C LEU A 43 -10.19 9.18 3.87
N VAL A 44 -11.19 9.08 4.76
CA VAL A 44 -12.53 8.63 4.37
C VAL A 44 -13.22 9.64 3.44
N GLY A 45 -13.00 10.94 3.64
CA GLY A 45 -13.47 11.98 2.72
C GLY A 45 -12.83 11.86 1.33
N GLU A 46 -11.53 11.58 1.23
CA GLU A 46 -10.84 11.31 -0.03
C GLU A 46 -11.46 10.08 -0.74
N ILE A 47 -11.70 8.99 0.00
CA ILE A 47 -12.33 7.78 -0.53
C ILE A 47 -13.76 8.06 -1.00
N ASP A 48 -14.54 8.81 -0.22
CA ASP A 48 -15.93 9.16 -0.53
C ASP A 48 -16.04 10.06 -1.77
N ASN A 49 -15.08 10.96 -1.98
CA ASN A 49 -15.02 11.84 -3.15
C ASN A 49 -14.56 11.11 -4.43
N ASN A 50 -13.71 10.10 -4.31
CA ASN A 50 -13.13 9.40 -5.47
C ASN A 50 -13.89 8.12 -5.86
N ARG A 51 -14.85 7.64 -5.05
CA ARG A 51 -15.61 6.43 -5.38
C ARG A 51 -16.55 6.68 -6.56
N GLN A 52 -16.48 5.80 -7.57
CA GLN A 52 -17.34 5.89 -8.75
C GLN A 52 -18.75 5.36 -8.49
N GLN A 53 -18.87 4.22 -7.80
CA GLN A 53 -20.13 3.57 -7.46
C GLN A 53 -20.01 2.77 -6.15
N GLY A 54 -21.16 2.42 -5.56
CA GLY A 54 -21.24 1.57 -4.37
C GLY A 54 -21.25 2.34 -3.04
N ASN A 55 -21.49 1.60 -1.95
CA ASN A 55 -21.53 2.18 -0.60
C ASN A 55 -20.11 2.45 -0.05
N LEU A 56 -20.02 3.37 0.92
CA LEU A 56 -18.76 3.79 1.52
C LEU A 56 -17.97 2.62 2.14
N SER A 57 -18.65 1.65 2.75
CA SER A 57 -17.98 0.48 3.33
C SER A 57 -17.24 -0.34 2.27
N SER A 58 -17.87 -0.61 1.12
CA SER A 58 -17.23 -1.32 0.01
C SER A 58 -16.08 -0.51 -0.60
N ALA A 59 -16.25 0.80 -0.76
CA ALA A 59 -15.20 1.68 -1.25
C ALA A 59 -13.95 1.66 -0.35
N ILE A 60 -14.15 1.72 0.97
CA ILE A 60 -13.06 1.62 1.95
C ILE A 60 -12.33 0.28 1.84
N ARG A 61 -13.07 -0.85 1.76
CA ARG A 61 -12.44 -2.18 1.66
C ARG A 61 -11.54 -2.29 0.43
N LEU A 62 -12.02 -1.82 -0.72
CA LEU A 62 -11.27 -1.85 -1.98
C LEU A 62 -10.05 -0.94 -1.93
N PHE A 63 -10.20 0.27 -1.37
CA PHE A 63 -9.09 1.21 -1.19
C PHE A 63 -7.96 0.61 -0.33
N VAL A 64 -8.30 0.03 0.83
CA VAL A 64 -7.31 -0.59 1.72
C VAL A 64 -6.63 -1.78 1.01
N LEU A 65 -7.40 -2.64 0.35
CA LEU A 65 -6.85 -3.78 -0.39
C LEU A 65 -5.87 -3.33 -1.48
N ASP A 66 -6.25 -2.32 -2.27
CA ASP A 66 -5.43 -1.81 -3.36
C ASP A 66 -4.12 -1.18 -2.86
N HIS A 67 -4.18 -0.41 -1.76
CA HIS A 67 -2.99 0.17 -1.15
C HIS A 67 -1.94 -0.89 -0.79
N PHE A 68 -2.35 -1.94 -0.08
CA PHE A 68 -1.42 -2.99 0.35
C PHE A 68 -0.95 -3.89 -0.80
N LYS A 69 -1.80 -4.15 -1.80
CA LYS A 69 -1.37 -4.85 -3.02
C LYS A 69 -0.31 -4.05 -3.78
N SER A 70 -0.50 -2.75 -3.94
CA SER A 70 0.44 -1.86 -4.61
C SER A 70 1.78 -1.79 -3.87
N ARG A 71 1.75 -1.71 -2.53
CA ARG A 71 2.96 -1.72 -1.70
C ARG A 71 3.71 -3.04 -1.76
N ALA A 72 2.99 -4.17 -1.77
CA ALA A 72 3.59 -5.49 -1.93
C ALA A 72 4.25 -5.64 -3.32
N ALA A 73 3.58 -5.19 -4.38
CA ALA A 73 4.14 -5.19 -5.74
C ALA A 73 5.41 -4.33 -5.85
N ALA A 74 5.41 -3.14 -5.25
CA ALA A 74 6.58 -2.25 -5.23
C ALA A 74 7.77 -2.87 -4.48
N SER A 75 7.51 -3.62 -3.41
CA SER A 75 8.55 -4.30 -2.62
C SER A 75 9.17 -5.49 -3.36
N SER A 76 8.40 -6.16 -4.22
CA SER A 76 8.91 -7.25 -5.09
C SER A 76 9.77 -6.73 -6.24
N ALA A 77 9.51 -5.52 -6.75
CA ALA A 77 10.26 -4.94 -7.87
C ALA A 77 11.68 -4.44 -7.49
N SER A 78 11.92 -4.07 -6.22
CA SER A 78 13.22 -3.58 -5.75
C SER A 78 14.24 -4.67 -5.43
N SER A 79 13.84 -5.95 -5.46
CA SER A 79 14.69 -7.09 -5.07
C SER A 79 15.48 -7.71 -6.25
N GLY A 80 15.42 -7.12 -7.45
CA GLY A 80 15.90 -7.72 -8.71
C GLY A 80 17.09 -7.03 -9.40
N ILE A 81 17.98 -6.33 -8.69
CA ILE A 81 19.20 -5.75 -9.29
C ILE A 81 20.40 -6.67 -9.05
N GLU A 82 20.69 -7.56 -10.01
CA GLU A 82 22.00 -8.20 -10.12
C GLU A 82 23.02 -7.22 -10.73
N PRO A 83 24.18 -6.97 -10.10
CA PRO A 83 25.28 -6.32 -10.78
C PRO A 83 26.06 -7.35 -11.60
N LYS A 84 25.86 -7.35 -12.93
CA LYS A 84 26.75 -8.01 -13.89
C LYS A 84 28.10 -7.29 -13.86
N ALA A 85 29.01 -7.74 -13.00
CA ALA A 85 30.39 -7.31 -13.01
C ALA A 85 31.09 -7.89 -14.25
N THR A 86 31.11 -7.11 -15.32
CA THR A 86 32.12 -7.19 -16.38
C THR A 86 33.47 -6.89 -15.72
N VAL A 87 34.26 -7.92 -15.40
CA VAL A 87 35.68 -7.74 -15.12
C VAL A 87 36.46 -8.16 -16.36
N ASP A 88 36.76 -7.14 -17.16
CA ASP A 88 37.80 -7.18 -18.18
C ASP A 88 39.13 -6.99 -17.45
N SER A 89 40.05 -7.95 -17.57
CA SER A 89 41.43 -7.77 -17.14
C SER A 89 42.36 -8.66 -17.94
N ARG A 90 42.95 -8.03 -18.95
CA ARG A 90 44.26 -8.36 -19.53
C ARG A 90 45.23 -8.76 -18.42
N HIS A 91 45.94 -9.87 -18.62
CA HIS A 91 47.25 -10.08 -18.01
C HIS A 91 48.26 -10.45 -19.09
N THR A 92 49.21 -9.55 -19.23
CA THR A 92 50.46 -9.67 -19.97
C THR A 92 51.48 -10.45 -19.14
N ALA A 93 52.11 -11.47 -19.71
CA ALA A 93 53.47 -11.93 -19.36
C ALA A 93 53.91 -12.86 -20.51
N SER A 94 54.81 -12.45 -21.41
CA SER A 94 56.26 -12.31 -21.23
C SER A 94 56.91 -13.56 -20.65
N ALA A 95 57.44 -14.41 -21.52
CA ALA A 95 58.55 -15.32 -21.22
C ALA A 95 59.37 -15.52 -22.49
N ALA A 96 60.66 -15.23 -22.36
CA ALA A 96 61.67 -15.18 -23.42
C ALA A 96 62.21 -16.57 -23.79
N ALA A 97 62.45 -16.77 -25.09
CA ALA A 97 63.59 -17.38 -25.83
C ALA A 97 64.38 -18.59 -25.26
N PRO A 98 65.19 -19.28 -26.08
CA PRO A 98 65.17 -19.47 -27.55
C PRO A 98 64.76 -20.90 -27.97
#